data_AF-A0A671KEU7-F1
#
_entry.id   AF-A0A671KEU7-F1
#
_cell.length_a   1.000
_cell.length_b   1.000
_cell.length_c   1.000
_cell.angle_alpha   90.00
_cell.angle_beta   90.00
_cell.angle_gamma   90.00
#
_symmetry.space_group_name_H-M   'P 1'
#
loop_
_entity.id
_entity.type
_entity.pdbx_description
1 polymer ?
#
loop_
_entity_poly.entity_id
_entity_poly.type
_entity_poly.pdbx_seq_one_letter_code
_entity_poly.pdbx_strand_id
1 'polypeptide(L)'
;MRFARSKRALRLKTIDSCFQDLKDSRLMEETYTVDEAEKFYLRLQTDISELENRELLEQVAEFEKTDFKANSKVNQESSKPKLAPLNEGGVSELLQKEISRLQEDNDKLKARLRTLESQAMSALDDKSKAERALKDLQKSQGDQQSAIHAQESTNLEGTVAAMQADFEKTLNANVASQKDLQNCLVSAKHDLLHVQEQLSLAEKELEKKFQQTAAYRNMKEILTKKNEQIKDLRKRLQRYSFSIMTITEML
;
A
#
# COMPACT_ATOMS: atom_id res chain seq x y z
N MET A 1 -23.96 -7.14 -32.79
CA MET A 1 -22.52 -7.25 -32.48
C MET A 1 -21.65 -5.99 -32.71
N ARG A 2 -21.76 -5.25 -33.82
CA ARG A 2 -20.89 -4.08 -34.10
C ARG A 2 -20.94 -2.96 -33.04
N PHE A 3 -22.14 -2.64 -32.55
CA PHE A 3 -22.34 -1.62 -31.51
C PHE A 3 -21.66 -1.97 -30.17
N ALA A 4 -21.76 -3.23 -29.74
CA ALA A 4 -21.11 -3.73 -28.53
C ALA A 4 -19.59 -3.62 -28.61
N ARG A 5 -19.00 -3.92 -29.78
CA ARG A 5 -17.56 -3.75 -30.03
C ARG A 5 -17.12 -2.28 -29.94
N SER A 6 -17.89 -1.37 -30.52
CA SER A 6 -17.59 0.07 -30.48
C SER A 6 -17.64 0.63 -29.05
N LYS A 7 -18.67 0.26 -28.28
CA LYS A 7 -18.83 0.71 -26.88
C LYS A 7 -17.70 0.18 -25.98
N ARG A 8 -17.19 -1.01 -26.26
CA ARG A 8 -16.04 -1.58 -25.57
C ARG A 8 -14.73 -0.86 -25.89
N ALA A 9 -14.46 -0.59 -27.16
CA ALA A 9 -13.26 0.14 -27.56
C ALA A 9 -13.17 1.52 -26.88
N LEU A 10 -14.33 2.17 -26.70
CA LEU A 10 -14.42 3.43 -25.95
C LEU A 10 -14.09 3.23 -24.46
N ARG A 11 -14.65 2.20 -23.82
CA ARG A 11 -14.39 1.90 -22.40
C ARG A 11 -12.93 1.58 -22.12
N LEU A 12 -12.27 0.82 -22.99
CA LEU A 12 -10.84 0.51 -22.86
C LEU A 12 -9.99 1.79 -22.92
N LYS A 13 -10.29 2.68 -23.88
CA LYS A 13 -9.62 4.00 -23.94
C LYS A 13 -9.83 4.84 -22.69
N THR A 14 -11.02 4.80 -22.09
CA THR A 14 -11.28 5.51 -20.83
C THR A 14 -10.44 4.94 -19.69
N ILE A 15 -10.34 3.61 -19.59
CA ILE A 15 -9.53 2.95 -18.57
C ILE A 15 -8.05 3.30 -18.74
N ASP A 16 -7.53 3.26 -19.96
CA ASP A 16 -6.14 3.64 -20.27
C ASP A 16 -5.86 5.10 -19.88
N SER A 17 -6.81 6.01 -20.12
CA SER A 17 -6.70 7.42 -19.72
C SER A 17 -6.61 7.57 -18.21
N CYS A 18 -7.45 6.85 -17.44
CA CYS A 18 -7.40 6.92 -15.97
C CYS A 18 -6.08 6.41 -15.40
N PHE A 19 -5.47 5.39 -16.02
CA PHE A 19 -4.14 4.92 -15.62
C PHE A 19 -3.05 5.95 -15.92
N GLN A 20 -3.16 6.67 -17.03
CA GLN A 20 -2.23 7.74 -17.36
C GLN A 20 -2.36 8.91 -16.38
N ASP A 21 -3.58 9.34 -16.06
CA ASP A 21 -3.82 10.40 -15.08
C ASP A 21 -3.27 10.03 -13.69
N LEU A 22 -3.39 8.76 -13.30
CA LEU A 22 -2.84 8.26 -12.04
C LEU A 22 -1.31 8.27 -12.04
N LYS A 23 -0.67 7.91 -13.16
CA LYS A 23 0.78 7.99 -13.32
C LYS A 23 1.24 9.44 -13.16
N ASP A 24 0.63 10.36 -13.90
CA ASP A 24 1.01 11.77 -13.93
C ASP A 24 0.79 12.46 -12.57
N SER A 25 -0.22 12.03 -11.80
CA SER A 25 -0.47 12.56 -10.45
C SER A 25 0.47 12.02 -9.37
N ARG A 26 1.00 10.80 -9.53
CA ARG A 26 1.73 10.08 -8.47
C ARG A 26 3.25 10.10 -8.69
N LEU A 27 3.68 10.18 -9.95
CA LEU A 27 5.08 10.32 -10.35
C LEU A 27 5.39 11.80 -10.57
N MET A 28 6.01 12.40 -9.57
CA MET A 28 6.47 13.79 -9.59
C MET A 28 8.00 13.79 -9.69
N GLU A 29 8.59 14.79 -10.37
CA GLU A 29 10.06 14.87 -10.55
C GLU A 29 10.85 14.87 -9.22
N GLU A 30 10.23 15.24 -8.10
CA GLU A 30 10.86 15.20 -6.77
C GLU A 30 10.91 13.81 -6.11
N THR A 31 10.09 12.84 -6.54
CA THR A 31 10.05 11.50 -5.96
C THR A 31 10.63 10.44 -6.89
N TYR A 32 10.02 10.26 -8.07
CA TYR A 32 10.46 9.31 -9.10
C TYR A 32 9.96 9.76 -10.48
N THR A 33 10.81 9.65 -11.49
CA THR A 33 10.43 9.86 -12.89
C THR A 33 9.74 8.63 -13.48
N VAL A 34 8.93 8.84 -14.53
CA VAL A 34 8.26 7.75 -15.27
C VAL A 34 9.29 6.75 -15.80
N ASP A 35 10.43 7.23 -16.28
CA ASP A 35 11.52 6.41 -16.82
C ASP A 35 12.18 5.52 -15.74
N GLU A 36 12.31 6.03 -14.51
CA GLU A 36 12.82 5.24 -13.37
C GLU A 36 11.84 4.13 -12.99
N ALA A 37 10.53 4.42 -12.91
CA ALA A 37 9.52 3.41 -12.61
C ALA A 37 9.46 2.30 -13.67
N GLU A 38 9.64 2.65 -14.95
CA GLU A 38 9.72 1.67 -16.04
C GLU A 38 10.97 0.80 -15.95
N LYS A 39 12.10 1.35 -15.48
CA LYS A 39 13.35 0.61 -15.25
C LYS A 39 13.23 -0.43 -14.12
N PHE A 40 12.30 -0.22 -13.18
CA PHE A 40 11.94 -1.19 -12.15
C PHE A 40 10.84 -2.18 -12.57
N TYR A 41 10.48 -2.22 -13.86
CA TYR A 41 9.41 -3.08 -14.41
C TYR A 41 8.03 -2.85 -13.78
N LEU A 42 7.79 -1.69 -13.18
CA LEU A 42 6.51 -1.32 -12.59
C LEU A 42 5.57 -0.81 -13.69
N ARG A 43 4.97 -1.75 -14.42
CA ARG A 43 3.95 -1.45 -15.45
C ARG A 43 2.55 -1.71 -14.90
N LEU A 44 1.70 -0.69 -14.93
CA LEU A 44 0.26 -0.84 -14.79
C LEU A 44 -0.28 -1.43 -16.09
N GLN A 45 -0.74 -2.68 -16.04
CA GLN A 45 -1.38 -3.36 -17.15
C GLN A 45 -2.80 -3.76 -16.73
N THR A 46 -3.77 -3.56 -17.62
CA THR A 46 -5.15 -4.01 -17.37
C THR A 46 -5.25 -5.47 -17.80
N ASP A 47 -5.56 -6.36 -16.86
CA ASP A 47 -5.93 -7.73 -17.20
C ASP A 47 -7.39 -7.76 -17.66
N ILE A 48 -7.60 -8.04 -18.94
CA ILE A 48 -8.92 -8.15 -19.58
C ILE A 48 -9.25 -9.58 -20.01
N SER A 49 -8.44 -10.56 -19.58
CA SER A 49 -8.53 -11.96 -19.99
C SER A 49 -9.86 -12.60 -19.55
N GLU A 50 -10.45 -12.11 -18.47
CA GLU A 50 -11.72 -12.60 -17.91
C GLU A 50 -12.96 -11.85 -18.42
N LEU A 51 -12.78 -10.82 -19.26
CA LEU A 51 -13.87 -9.93 -19.65
C LEU A 51 -14.69 -10.45 -20.85
N GLU A 52 -14.21 -11.50 -21.53
CA GLU A 52 -14.91 -12.15 -22.64
C GLU A 52 -15.26 -13.59 -22.27
N ASN A 53 -16.54 -13.84 -21.96
CA ASN A 53 -17.05 -15.21 -21.96
C ASN A 53 -17.21 -15.67 -23.43
N ARG A 54 -16.10 -16.16 -23.98
CA ARG A 54 -15.94 -16.54 -25.39
C ARG A 54 -16.95 -17.60 -25.82
N GLU A 55 -17.26 -18.51 -24.90
CA GLU A 55 -18.26 -19.57 -25.07
C GLU A 55 -19.67 -19.00 -25.28
N LEU A 56 -20.06 -17.98 -24.51
CA LEU A 56 -21.38 -17.36 -24.63
C LEU A 56 -21.58 -16.67 -26.00
N LEU A 57 -20.52 -16.06 -26.53
CA LEU A 57 -20.57 -15.41 -27.85
C LEU A 57 -20.72 -16.42 -29.00
N GLU A 58 -20.13 -17.61 -28.84
CA GLU A 58 -20.22 -18.69 -29.82
C GLU A 58 -21.60 -19.34 -29.81
N GLN A 59 -22.17 -19.57 -28.62
CA GLN A 59 -23.55 -20.06 -28.45
C GLN A 59 -24.58 -19.12 -29.07
N VAL A 60 -24.45 -17.80 -28.89
CA VAL A 60 -25.36 -16.82 -29.51
C VAL A 60 -25.23 -16.83 -31.04
N ALA A 61 -24.01 -16.99 -31.58
CA ALA A 61 -23.78 -17.08 -33.02
C ALA A 61 -24.32 -18.39 -33.63
N GLU A 62 -24.32 -19.49 -32.89
CA GLU A 62 -24.96 -20.74 -33.30
C GLU A 62 -26.48 -20.64 -33.25
N PHE A 63 -27.04 -20.04 -32.20
CA PHE A 63 -28.48 -19.84 -32.04
C PHE A 63 -29.08 -18.99 -33.17
N GLU A 64 -28.38 -17.93 -33.59
CA GLU A 64 -28.77 -17.11 -34.74
C GLU A 64 -28.79 -17.90 -36.08
N LYS A 65 -28.08 -19.03 -36.19
CA LYS A 65 -28.05 -19.87 -37.39
C LYS A 65 -29.17 -20.91 -37.44
N THR A 66 -29.64 -21.38 -36.28
CA THR A 66 -30.59 -22.51 -36.19
C THR A 66 -32.05 -22.09 -36.34
N ASP A 67 -32.44 -20.92 -35.85
CA ASP A 67 -33.86 -20.52 -35.81
C ASP A 67 -34.42 -20.02 -37.15
N PHE A 68 -33.57 -19.68 -38.13
CA PHE A 68 -34.03 -19.19 -39.43
C PHE A 68 -34.41 -20.29 -40.44
N LYS A 69 -34.36 -21.59 -40.10
CA LYS A 69 -34.58 -22.69 -41.07
C LYS A 69 -35.79 -23.60 -40.83
N ALA A 70 -36.48 -23.55 -39.69
CA ALA A 70 -37.37 -24.65 -39.28
C ALA A 70 -38.87 -24.31 -39.21
N ASN A 71 -39.49 -23.79 -40.29
CA ASN A 71 -40.95 -23.67 -40.32
C ASN A 71 -41.55 -23.90 -41.71
N SER A 72 -41.57 -25.16 -42.15
CA SER A 72 -42.38 -25.58 -43.30
C SER A 72 -42.83 -27.03 -43.14
N LYS A 73 -44.16 -27.21 -43.13
CA LYS A 73 -44.95 -28.42 -43.45
C LYS A 73 -45.50 -29.25 -42.28
N VAL A 74 -46.75 -28.93 -41.91
CA VAL A 74 -47.74 -29.89 -41.41
C VAL A 74 -49.08 -29.56 -42.07
N ASN A 75 -49.66 -30.49 -42.85
CA ASN A 75 -51.05 -30.97 -42.73
C ASN A 75 -51.50 -31.73 -43.98
N GLN A 76 -52.00 -32.95 -43.81
CA GLN A 76 -53.00 -33.51 -44.73
C GLN A 76 -53.93 -34.51 -44.00
N GLU A 77 -55.07 -33.96 -43.57
CA GLU A 77 -56.39 -34.61 -43.39
C GLU A 77 -56.84 -35.31 -44.69
N SER A 78 -57.86 -36.16 -44.81
CA SER A 78 -58.71 -37.01 -43.97
C SER A 78 -59.63 -37.75 -44.97
N SER A 79 -60.07 -38.97 -44.70
CA SER A 79 -61.16 -39.60 -45.49
C SER A 79 -62.07 -40.42 -44.58
N LYS A 80 -63.28 -39.91 -44.30
CA LYS A 80 -64.34 -40.60 -43.55
C LYS A 80 -65.33 -41.28 -44.52
N PRO A 81 -65.77 -42.53 -44.28
CA PRO A 81 -66.87 -43.15 -45.00
C PRO A 81 -68.26 -42.72 -44.43
N LYS A 82 -69.27 -42.74 -45.29
CA LYS A 82 -70.67 -42.33 -45.04
C LYS A 82 -71.38 -43.24 -44.02
N LEU A 83 -72.20 -42.62 -43.17
CA LEU A 83 -72.96 -43.22 -42.06
C LEU A 83 -74.30 -43.83 -42.53
N ALA A 84 -74.64 -44.99 -41.97
CA ALA A 84 -75.93 -45.67 -42.15
C ALA A 84 -77.01 -45.13 -41.18
N PRO A 85 -78.32 -45.28 -41.47
CA PRO A 85 -79.38 -44.85 -40.58
C PRO A 85 -79.35 -45.65 -39.27
N LEU A 86 -79.16 -44.95 -38.15
CA LEU A 86 -79.22 -45.54 -36.81
C LEU A 86 -80.67 -45.93 -36.50
N ASN A 87 -80.89 -47.16 -36.03
CA ASN A 87 -82.18 -47.60 -35.52
C ASN A 87 -82.61 -46.70 -34.33
N GLU A 88 -83.89 -46.67 -34.00
CA GLU A 88 -84.51 -45.76 -33.01
C GLU A 88 -83.90 -45.81 -31.58
N GLY A 89 -83.04 -46.78 -31.25
CA GLY A 89 -82.22 -46.83 -30.03
C GLY A 89 -80.78 -46.29 -30.16
N GLY A 90 -80.30 -46.06 -31.38
CA GLY A 90 -78.91 -45.72 -31.66
C GLY A 90 -78.48 -44.32 -31.21
N VAL A 91 -79.37 -43.34 -31.23
CA VAL A 91 -79.09 -41.98 -30.73
C VAL A 91 -78.93 -41.99 -29.20
N SER A 92 -79.77 -42.76 -28.50
CA SER A 92 -79.70 -42.90 -27.05
C SER A 92 -78.44 -43.65 -26.62
N GLU A 93 -78.02 -44.69 -27.35
CA GLU A 93 -76.76 -45.39 -27.08
C GLU A 93 -75.52 -44.52 -27.34
N LEU A 94 -75.52 -43.70 -28.40
CA LEU A 94 -74.44 -42.74 -28.67
C LEU A 94 -74.37 -41.66 -27.59
N LEU A 95 -75.52 -41.14 -27.16
CA LEU A 95 -75.60 -40.18 -26.07
C LEU A 95 -75.07 -40.80 -24.76
N GLN A 96 -75.48 -42.03 -24.45
CA GLN A 96 -75.03 -42.76 -23.27
C GLN A 96 -73.51 -43.00 -23.29
N LYS A 97 -72.94 -43.37 -24.44
CA LYS A 97 -71.49 -43.52 -24.61
C LYS A 97 -70.75 -42.20 -24.39
N GLU A 98 -71.27 -41.09 -24.91
CA GLU A 98 -70.66 -39.78 -24.72
C GLU A 98 -70.80 -39.30 -23.26
N ILE A 99 -71.93 -39.57 -22.59
CA ILE A 99 -72.11 -39.29 -21.16
C ILE A 99 -71.08 -40.07 -20.33
N SER A 100 -70.91 -41.37 -20.57
CA SER A 100 -69.92 -42.19 -19.87
C SER A 100 -68.49 -41.71 -20.10
N ARG A 101 -68.14 -41.36 -21.36
CA ARG A 101 -66.84 -40.79 -21.70
C ARG A 101 -66.59 -39.46 -20.98
N LEU A 102 -67.56 -38.55 -21.00
CA LEU A 102 -67.47 -37.26 -20.31
C LEU A 102 -67.38 -37.41 -18.79
N GLN A 103 -68.02 -38.43 -18.21
CA GLN A 103 -67.87 -38.76 -16.80
C GLN A 103 -66.47 -39.29 -16.48
N GLU A 104 -65.95 -40.20 -17.28
CA GLU A 104 -64.58 -40.70 -17.12
C GLU A 104 -63.54 -39.57 -17.25
N ASP A 105 -63.70 -38.68 -18.24
CA ASP A 105 -62.83 -37.53 -18.43
C ASP A 105 -62.94 -36.53 -17.27
N ASN A 106 -64.15 -36.29 -16.74
CA ASN A 106 -64.33 -35.46 -15.54
C ASN A 106 -63.66 -36.06 -14.30
N ASP A 107 -63.75 -37.38 -14.12
CA ASP A 107 -63.12 -38.05 -12.98
C ASP A 107 -61.58 -38.02 -13.09
N LYS A 108 -61.04 -38.20 -14.30
CA LYS A 108 -59.60 -38.00 -14.58
C LYS A 108 -59.16 -36.56 -14.32
N LEU A 109 -59.95 -35.57 -14.75
CA LEU A 109 -59.64 -34.16 -14.50
C LEU A 109 -59.66 -33.84 -13.01
N LYS A 110 -60.67 -34.31 -12.26
CA LYS A 110 -60.74 -34.15 -10.80
C LYS A 110 -59.56 -34.81 -10.10
N ALA A 111 -59.16 -36.01 -10.50
CA ALA A 111 -58.00 -36.68 -9.93
C ALA A 111 -56.71 -35.88 -10.14
N ARG A 112 -56.50 -35.38 -11.38
CA ARG A 112 -55.34 -34.55 -11.71
C ARG A 112 -55.33 -33.23 -10.95
N LEU A 113 -56.50 -32.62 -10.75
CA LEU A 113 -56.68 -31.39 -10.00
C LEU A 113 -56.28 -31.58 -8.53
N ARG A 114 -56.75 -32.66 -7.88
CA ARG A 114 -56.33 -33.03 -6.52
C ARG A 114 -54.82 -33.26 -6.39
N THR A 115 -54.21 -33.93 -7.37
CA THR A 115 -52.75 -34.14 -7.37
C THR A 115 -51.99 -32.82 -7.48
N LEU A 116 -52.42 -31.94 -8.38
CA LEU A 116 -51.83 -30.61 -8.54
C LEU A 116 -52.00 -29.74 -7.29
N GLU A 117 -53.18 -29.77 -6.66
CA GLU A 117 -53.43 -29.07 -5.39
C GLU A 117 -52.50 -29.58 -4.28
N SER A 118 -52.35 -30.89 -4.15
CA SER A 118 -51.43 -31.48 -3.17
C SER A 118 -49.97 -31.10 -3.44
N GLN A 119 -49.54 -31.09 -4.70
CA GLN A 119 -48.19 -30.69 -5.09
C GLN A 119 -47.96 -29.19 -4.85
N ALA A 120 -48.95 -28.34 -5.11
CA ALA A 120 -48.88 -26.92 -4.85
C ALA A 120 -48.77 -26.64 -3.34
N MET A 121 -49.52 -27.37 -2.51
CA MET A 121 -49.42 -27.27 -1.06
C MET A 121 -48.04 -27.71 -0.53
N SER A 122 -47.51 -28.85 -1.00
CA SER A 122 -46.20 -29.32 -0.57
C SER A 122 -45.09 -28.36 -0.98
N ALA A 123 -45.14 -27.83 -2.21
CA ALA A 123 -44.17 -26.85 -2.69
C ALA A 123 -44.21 -25.53 -1.89
N LEU A 124 -45.40 -25.11 -1.45
CA LEU A 124 -45.55 -23.91 -0.60
C LEU A 124 -44.93 -24.12 0.78
N ASP A 125 -45.14 -25.30 1.39
CA ASP A 125 -44.55 -25.65 2.68
C ASP A 125 -43.01 -25.71 2.59
N ASP A 126 -42.47 -26.38 1.57
CA ASP A 126 -41.03 -26.46 1.31
C ASP A 126 -40.41 -25.08 1.08
N LYS A 127 -41.08 -24.22 0.30
CA LYS A 127 -40.66 -22.83 0.12
C LYS A 127 -40.61 -22.08 1.46
N SER A 128 -41.62 -22.22 2.30
CA SER A 128 -41.67 -21.55 3.62
C SER A 128 -40.55 -22.00 4.56
N LYS A 129 -40.15 -23.28 4.47
CA LYS A 129 -39.05 -23.85 5.23
C LYS A 129 -37.70 -23.33 4.72
N ALA A 130 -37.52 -23.30 3.39
CA ALA A 130 -36.32 -22.76 2.77
C ALA A 130 -36.11 -21.27 3.07
N GLU A 131 -37.17 -20.46 3.01
CA GLU A 131 -37.11 -19.02 3.35
C GLU A 131 -36.70 -18.79 4.81
N ARG A 132 -37.24 -19.59 5.74
CA ARG A 132 -36.84 -19.55 7.15
C ARG A 132 -35.36 -19.92 7.33
N ALA A 133 -34.93 -21.03 6.76
CA ALA A 133 -33.53 -21.48 6.84
C ALA A 133 -32.55 -20.43 6.27
N LEU A 134 -32.93 -19.79 5.16
CA LEU A 134 -32.11 -18.76 4.52
C LEU A 134 -31.99 -17.51 5.40
N LYS A 135 -33.09 -17.10 6.05
CA LYS A 135 -33.07 -15.96 6.98
C LYS A 135 -32.22 -16.24 8.22
N ASP A 136 -32.28 -17.46 8.75
CA ASP A 136 -31.46 -17.88 9.90
C ASP A 136 -29.97 -17.92 9.55
N LEU A 137 -29.61 -18.44 8.36
CA LEU A 137 -28.24 -18.42 7.83
C LEU A 137 -27.70 -16.99 7.63
N GLN A 138 -28.52 -16.09 7.08
CA GLN A 138 -28.10 -14.70 6.92
C GLN A 138 -27.84 -14.02 8.26
N LYS A 139 -28.67 -14.32 9.28
CA LYS A 139 -28.49 -13.78 10.63
C LYS A 139 -27.21 -14.30 11.27
N SER A 140 -26.98 -15.61 11.23
CA SER A 140 -25.76 -16.21 11.82
C SER A 140 -24.48 -15.73 11.12
N GLN A 141 -24.53 -15.51 9.79
CA GLN A 141 -23.42 -14.94 9.03
C GLN A 141 -23.10 -13.50 9.49
N GLY A 142 -24.12 -12.65 9.67
CA GLY A 142 -23.94 -11.28 10.15
C GLY A 142 -23.35 -11.22 11.56
N ASP A 143 -23.81 -12.09 12.46
CA ASP A 143 -23.27 -12.21 13.82
C ASP A 143 -21.81 -12.68 13.79
N GLN A 144 -21.47 -13.65 12.93
CA GLN A 144 -20.11 -14.17 12.79
C GLN A 144 -19.14 -13.15 12.19
N GLN A 145 -19.56 -12.38 11.18
CA GLN A 145 -18.76 -11.28 10.62
C GLN A 145 -18.51 -10.19 11.67
N SER A 146 -19.53 -9.83 12.46
CA SER A 146 -19.40 -8.85 13.52
C SER A 146 -18.42 -9.31 14.61
N ALA A 147 -18.46 -10.60 14.98
CA ALA A 147 -17.52 -11.18 15.93
C ALA A 147 -16.07 -11.21 15.40
N ILE A 148 -15.88 -11.56 14.13
CA ILE A 148 -14.55 -11.54 13.47
C ILE A 148 -14.00 -10.10 13.46
N HIS A 149 -14.79 -9.12 13.04
CA HIS A 149 -14.35 -7.72 13.02
C HIS A 149 -14.05 -7.17 14.42
N ALA A 150 -14.84 -7.54 15.44
CA ALA A 150 -14.54 -7.15 16.81
C ALA A 150 -13.21 -7.77 17.30
N GLN A 151 -12.95 -9.03 16.97
CA GLN A 151 -11.68 -9.69 17.31
C GLN A 151 -10.49 -9.05 16.56
N GLU A 152 -10.65 -8.71 15.29
CA GLU A 152 -9.63 -7.98 14.51
C GLU A 152 -9.34 -6.60 15.11
N SER A 153 -10.37 -5.84 15.48
CA SER A 153 -10.22 -4.52 16.12
C SER A 153 -9.45 -4.64 17.43
N THR A 154 -9.85 -5.57 18.31
CA THR A 154 -9.15 -5.79 19.58
C THR A 154 -7.69 -6.22 19.41
N ASN A 155 -7.39 -7.07 18.42
CA ASN A 155 -6.02 -7.47 18.11
C ASN A 155 -5.18 -6.29 17.59
N LEU A 156 -5.76 -5.45 16.72
CA LEU A 156 -5.11 -4.25 16.19
C LEU A 156 -4.85 -3.22 17.29
N GLU A 157 -5.84 -2.96 18.15
CA GLU A 157 -5.71 -2.10 19.32
C GLU A 157 -4.60 -2.58 20.25
N GLY A 158 -4.52 -3.90 20.52
CA GLY A 158 -3.45 -4.48 21.32
C GLY A 158 -2.06 -4.29 20.70
N THR A 159 -1.95 -4.46 19.38
CA THR A 159 -0.69 -4.25 18.64
C THR A 159 -0.26 -2.79 18.66
N VAL A 160 -1.20 -1.86 18.44
CA VAL A 160 -0.95 -0.42 18.50
C VAL A 160 -0.53 0.01 19.90
N ALA A 161 -1.20 -0.49 20.95
CA ALA A 161 -0.85 -0.19 22.33
C ALA A 161 0.56 -0.70 22.69
N ALA A 162 0.92 -1.93 22.27
CA ALA A 162 2.26 -2.47 22.47
C ALA A 162 3.33 -1.62 21.76
N MET A 163 3.08 -1.26 20.50
CA MET A 163 4.00 -0.42 19.71
C MET A 163 4.18 0.98 20.33
N GLN A 164 3.11 1.58 20.85
CA GLN A 164 3.18 2.86 21.56
C GLN A 164 4.02 2.76 22.84
N ALA A 165 3.82 1.70 23.63
CA ALA A 165 4.59 1.48 24.85
C ALA A 165 6.09 1.29 24.56
N ASP A 166 6.44 0.53 23.53
CA ASP A 166 7.83 0.33 23.11
C ASP A 166 8.47 1.62 22.57
N PHE A 167 7.71 2.42 21.83
CA PHE A 167 8.18 3.72 21.34
C PHE A 167 8.46 4.68 22.50
N GLU A 168 7.54 4.79 23.46
CA GLU A 168 7.71 5.64 24.65
C GLU A 168 8.90 5.18 25.50
N LYS A 169 9.06 3.87 25.70
CA LYS A 169 10.21 3.30 26.41
C LYS A 169 11.53 3.64 25.74
N THR A 170 11.60 3.50 24.41
CA THR A 170 12.80 3.83 23.63
C THR A 170 13.13 5.32 23.70
N LEU A 171 12.11 6.17 23.60
CA LEU A 171 12.26 7.62 23.70
C LEU A 171 12.83 8.01 25.07
N ASN A 172 12.26 7.48 26.15
CA ASN A 172 12.71 7.75 27.51
C ASN A 172 14.14 7.25 27.76
N ALA A 173 14.50 6.08 27.26
CA ALA A 173 15.86 5.55 27.34
C ALA A 173 16.88 6.44 26.61
N ASN A 174 16.53 6.91 25.41
CA ASN A 174 17.36 7.84 24.65
C ASN A 174 17.55 9.18 25.37
N VAL A 175 16.48 9.75 25.95
CA VAL A 175 16.56 10.99 26.72
C VAL A 175 17.45 10.82 27.95
N ALA A 176 17.33 9.70 28.67
CA ALA A 176 18.18 9.41 29.82
C ALA A 176 19.65 9.29 29.41
N SER A 177 19.95 8.52 28.35
CA SER A 177 21.31 8.37 27.83
C SER A 177 21.91 9.69 27.35
N GLN A 178 21.12 10.52 26.65
CA GLN A 178 21.55 11.84 26.20
C GLN A 178 21.91 12.75 27.38
N LYS A 179 21.09 12.73 28.45
CA LYS A 179 21.34 13.50 29.66
C LYS A 179 22.61 13.03 30.37
N ASP A 180 22.81 11.73 30.48
CA ASP A 180 24.00 11.16 31.10
C ASP A 180 25.27 11.53 30.31
N LEU A 181 25.22 11.42 28.98
CA LEU A 181 26.33 11.84 28.13
C LEU A 181 26.64 13.34 28.29
N GLN A 182 25.61 14.18 28.36
CA GLN A 182 25.77 15.62 28.58
C GLN A 182 26.42 15.90 29.94
N ASN A 183 26.00 15.21 31.00
CA ASN A 183 26.59 15.34 32.33
C ASN A 183 28.06 14.91 32.35
N CYS A 184 28.39 13.76 31.72
CA CYS A 184 29.75 13.28 31.58
C CYS A 184 30.63 14.26 30.80
N LEU A 185 30.11 14.83 29.72
CA LEU A 185 30.82 15.84 28.92
C LEU A 185 31.11 17.10 29.73
N VAL A 186 30.14 17.56 30.51
CA VAL A 186 30.31 18.72 31.40
C VAL A 186 31.36 18.41 32.46
N SER A 187 31.32 17.25 33.11
CA SER A 187 32.33 16.85 34.11
C SER A 187 33.72 16.80 33.49
N ALA A 188 33.87 16.11 32.36
CA ALA A 188 35.16 15.99 31.66
C ALA A 188 35.72 17.36 31.24
N LYS A 189 34.86 18.31 30.86
CA LYS A 189 35.28 19.68 30.55
C LYS A 189 35.80 20.42 31.78
N HIS A 190 35.15 20.27 32.94
CA HIS A 190 35.62 20.88 34.19
C HIS A 190 36.97 20.28 34.61
N ASP A 191 37.11 18.96 34.55
CA ASP A 191 38.36 18.26 34.87
C ASP A 191 39.50 18.71 33.94
N LEU A 192 39.22 18.83 32.64
CA LEU A 192 40.19 19.32 31.65
C LEU A 192 40.65 20.74 31.98
N LEU A 193 39.71 21.66 32.26
CA LEU A 193 40.04 23.04 32.61
C LEU A 193 40.87 23.12 33.89
N HIS A 194 40.53 22.31 34.88
CA HIS A 194 41.28 22.24 36.13
C HIS A 194 42.72 21.74 35.91
N VAL A 195 42.91 20.68 35.12
CA VAL A 195 44.25 20.18 34.77
C VAL A 195 45.03 21.21 33.95
N GLN A 196 44.39 21.91 33.02
CA GLN A 196 45.01 22.99 32.25
C GLN A 196 45.49 24.14 33.15
N GLU A 197 44.71 24.53 34.15
CA GLU A 197 45.11 25.55 35.12
C GLU A 197 46.30 25.07 35.97
N GLN A 198 46.24 23.84 36.47
CA GLN A 198 47.35 23.26 37.23
C GLN A 198 48.64 23.19 36.41
N LEU A 199 48.55 22.81 35.13
CA LEU A 199 49.70 22.76 34.23
C LEU A 199 50.30 24.16 34.03
N SER A 200 49.47 25.18 33.78
CA SER A 200 49.89 26.58 33.63
C SER A 200 50.60 27.11 34.88
N LEU A 201 50.12 26.76 36.08
CA LEU A 201 50.77 27.12 37.34
C LEU A 201 52.12 26.40 37.50
N ALA A 202 52.16 25.10 37.23
CA ALA A 202 53.39 24.30 37.30
C ALA A 202 54.45 24.79 36.31
N GLU A 203 54.07 25.14 35.08
CA GLU A 203 54.95 25.72 34.07
C GLU A 203 55.54 27.05 34.54
N LYS A 204 54.71 27.95 35.10
CA LYS A 204 55.19 29.24 35.66
C LYS A 204 56.14 29.04 36.83
N GLU A 205 55.86 28.06 37.71
CA GLU A 205 56.73 27.76 38.83
C GLU A 205 58.07 27.16 38.37
N LEU A 206 58.03 26.24 37.40
CA LEU A 206 59.22 25.66 36.80
C LEU A 206 60.08 26.73 36.14
N GLU A 207 59.50 27.66 35.39
CA GLU A 207 60.20 28.77 34.76
C GLU A 207 60.87 29.67 35.81
N LYS A 208 60.17 30.00 36.91
CA LYS A 208 60.77 30.73 38.03
C LYS A 208 61.96 29.98 38.64
N LYS A 209 61.80 28.68 38.89
CA LYS A 209 62.88 27.82 39.43
C LYS A 209 64.05 27.74 38.46
N PHE A 210 63.80 27.61 37.16
CA PHE A 210 64.81 27.59 36.11
C PHE A 210 65.61 28.90 36.08
N GLN A 211 64.94 30.06 36.10
CA GLN A 211 65.59 31.37 36.16
C GLN A 211 66.42 31.58 37.43
N GLN A 212 66.08 30.88 38.51
CA GLN A 212 66.83 30.89 39.77
C GLN A 212 68.03 29.92 39.76
N THR A 213 68.21 29.07 38.74
CA THR A 213 69.38 28.19 38.69
C THR A 213 70.67 28.99 38.51
N ALA A 214 71.75 28.54 39.17
CA ALA A 214 73.05 29.17 39.05
C ALA A 214 73.54 29.19 37.59
N ALA A 215 73.31 28.11 36.84
CA ALA A 215 73.67 28.02 35.42
C ALA A 215 72.99 29.11 34.57
N TYR A 216 71.67 29.29 34.72
CA TYR A 216 70.93 30.33 33.99
C TYR A 216 71.41 31.73 34.37
N ARG A 217 71.56 32.02 35.68
CA ARG A 217 72.03 33.34 36.14
C ARG A 217 73.42 33.67 35.61
N ASN A 218 74.35 32.71 35.68
CA ASN A 218 75.71 32.88 35.17
C ASN A 218 75.71 33.13 33.66
N MET A 219 74.93 32.35 32.90
CA MET A 219 74.81 32.53 31.45
C MET A 219 74.21 33.90 31.10
N LYS A 220 73.15 34.31 31.81
CA LYS A 220 72.50 35.62 31.65
C LYS A 220 73.46 36.77 31.93
N GLU A 221 74.26 36.67 32.99
CA GLU A 221 75.28 37.68 33.33
C GLU A 221 76.37 37.77 32.25
N ILE A 222 76.91 36.63 31.80
CA ILE A 222 77.92 36.57 30.73
C ILE A 222 77.37 37.20 29.45
N LEU A 223 76.16 36.84 29.04
CA LEU A 223 75.51 37.41 27.84
C LEU A 223 75.31 38.91 27.97
N THR A 224 74.86 39.39 29.14
CA THR A 224 74.66 40.82 29.40
C THR A 224 75.97 41.60 29.29
N LYS A 225 77.05 41.10 29.91
CA LYS A 225 78.39 41.71 29.82
C LYS A 225 78.91 41.73 28.39
N LYS A 226 78.81 40.61 27.65
CA LYS A 226 79.25 40.54 26.25
C LYS A 226 78.46 41.50 25.35
N ASN A 227 77.15 41.62 25.55
CA ASN A 227 76.33 42.57 24.81
C ASN A 227 76.75 44.02 25.05
N GLU A 228 77.08 44.38 26.30
CA GLU A 228 77.55 45.73 26.60
C GLU A 228 78.92 46.02 25.99
N GLN A 229 79.84 45.05 26.05
CA GLN A 229 81.13 45.13 25.34
C GLN A 229 80.93 45.32 23.83
N ILE A 230 80.00 44.59 23.21
CA ILE A 230 79.68 44.75 21.78
C ILE A 230 79.14 46.15 21.49
N LYS A 231 78.26 46.70 22.34
CA LYS A 231 77.75 48.08 22.17
C LYS A 231 78.89 49.09 22.24
N ASP A 232 79.81 48.94 23.18
CA ASP A 232 80.94 49.86 23.32
C ASP A 232 81.93 49.77 22.16
N LEU A 233 82.22 48.56 21.68
CA LEU A 233 83.02 48.35 20.47
C LEU A 233 82.36 48.99 19.25
N ARG A 234 81.04 48.83 19.08
CA ARG A 234 80.28 49.48 18.01
C ARG A 234 80.38 51.01 18.09
N LYS A 235 80.23 51.60 19.28
CA LYS A 235 80.39 53.05 19.49
C LYS A 235 81.80 53.53 19.14
N ARG A 236 82.84 52.80 19.57
CA ARG A 236 84.24 53.13 19.25
C ARG A 236 84.51 53.03 17.75
N LEU A 237 84.04 51.95 17.11
CA LEU A 237 84.18 51.76 15.67
C LEU A 237 83.50 52.89 14.89
N GLN A 238 82.33 53.35 15.33
CA GLN A 238 81.64 54.49 14.73
C GLN A 238 82.46 55.78 14.82
N ARG A 239 83.14 56.04 15.95
CA ARG A 239 84.03 57.21 16.09
C ARG A 239 85.24 57.13 15.16
N TYR A 240 85.86 55.95 15.03
CA TYR A 240 86.97 55.76 14.10
C TYR A 240 86.53 55.89 12.65
N SER A 241 85.38 55.31 12.27
CA SER A 241 84.79 55.48 10.94
C SER A 241 84.54 56.95 10.62
N PHE A 242 83.96 57.70 11.57
CA PHE A 242 83.75 59.13 11.43
C PHE A 242 85.06 59.89 11.23
N SER A 243 86.06 59.64 12.07
CA SER A 243 87.38 60.29 11.99
C SER A 243 88.11 59.96 10.69
N ILE A 244 88.03 58.72 10.19
CA ILE A 244 88.62 58.31 8.91
C ILE A 244 87.92 59.04 7.76
N MET A 245 86.59 59.16 7.82
CA MET A 245 85.82 59.90 6.82
C MET A 245 86.22 61.38 6.80
N THR A 246 86.38 62.03 7.95
CA THR A 246 86.81 63.43 8.02
C THR A 246 88.23 63.65 7.49
N ILE A 247 89.16 62.72 7.77
CA ILE A 247 90.52 62.79 7.22
C ILE A 247 90.51 62.59 5.71
N THR A 248 89.68 61.69 5.21
CA THR A 248 89.53 61.44 3.76
C THR A 248 88.92 62.65 3.04
N GLU A 249 88.06 63.42 3.68
CA GLU A 249 87.48 64.67 3.13
C GLU A 249 88.45 65.86 3.17
N MET A 250 89.50 65.80 4.01
CA MET A 250 90.52 66.87 4.13
C MET A 250 91.74 66.67 3.22
N LEU A 251 91.89 65.52 2.56
CA LEU A 251 92.95 65.19 1.60
C LEU A 251 92.42 65.27 0.16
#